data_AF-A0A257SIE3-F1
#
_entry.id   AF-A0A257SIE3-F1
#
_cell.length_a   1.000
_cell.length_b   1.000
_cell.length_c   1.000
_cell.angle_alpha   90.00
_cell.angle_beta   90.00
_cell.angle_gamma   90.00
#
_symmetry.space_group_name_H-M   'P 1'
#
loop_
_entity.id
_entity.type
_entity.pdbx_description
1 polymer ?
#
loop_
_entity_poly.entity_id
_entity_poly.type
_entity_poly.pdbx_seq_one_letter_code
_entity_poly.pdbx_strand_id
1 'polypeptide(L)'
;MSEMPRVAVLYGGPSGEREVSLESGRNVLQALLQLGLDAVGIDVEVHRIGAQLHASGAGMAFNVTHGSFGEDGVLQGCLEAQGIPYTGSAVLAAALSMDKWRSKQLWRAEGLPVPEGVLLRRAAAVPDLCAILGLPFYIKPNRAGSSLGVSKIKAAGDIAAAL
;
A
#
# COMPACT_ATOMS: atom_id res chain seq x y z
N MET A 1 30.65 9.64 16.73
CA MET A 1 29.62 9.15 15.78
C MET A 1 28.48 8.62 16.64
N SER A 2 27.24 9.09 16.47
CA SER A 2 26.12 8.49 17.21
C SER A 2 25.94 7.06 16.72
N GLU A 3 25.77 6.13 17.65
CA GLU A 3 25.41 4.75 17.34
C GLU A 3 24.11 4.74 16.53
N MET A 4 24.04 3.95 15.46
CA MET A 4 22.82 3.85 14.67
C MET A 4 21.74 3.16 15.51
N PRO A 5 20.49 3.66 15.51
CA PRO A 5 19.42 3.03 16.26
C PRO A 5 19.12 1.63 15.70
N ARG A 6 18.66 0.74 16.57
CA ARG A 6 18.11 -0.56 16.16
C ARG A 6 16.99 -0.37 15.13
N VAL A 7 17.01 -1.18 14.08
CA VAL A 7 16.05 -1.12 12.96
C VAL A 7 15.01 -2.24 13.09
N ALA A 8 13.73 -1.89 13.17
CA ALA A 8 12.64 -2.85 13.02
C ALA A 8 12.28 -3.03 11.54
N VAL A 9 12.45 -4.21 10.97
CA VAL A 9 11.99 -4.54 9.62
C VAL A 9 10.55 -5.04 9.70
N LEU A 10 9.60 -4.22 9.23
CA LEU A 10 8.17 -4.50 9.31
C LEU A 10 7.69 -5.18 8.02
N TYR A 11 7.13 -6.38 8.15
CA TYR A 11 6.67 -7.18 7.01
C TYR A 11 5.45 -8.04 7.38
N GLY A 12 4.97 -8.84 6.42
CA GLY A 12 3.76 -9.65 6.57
C GLY A 12 2.52 -8.77 6.48
N GLY A 13 1.80 -8.63 7.60
CA GLY A 13 0.56 -7.86 7.67
C GLY A 13 -0.68 -8.61 7.17
N PRO A 14 -1.85 -7.92 7.10
CA PRO A 14 -3.16 -8.54 6.88
C PRO A 14 -3.59 -8.62 5.42
N SER A 15 -2.80 -8.07 4.49
CA SER A 15 -3.21 -7.92 3.09
C SER A 15 -3.15 -9.24 2.31
N GLY A 16 -3.78 -9.27 1.12
CA GLY A 16 -3.63 -10.38 0.18
C GLY A 16 -2.21 -10.51 -0.40
N GLU A 17 -1.31 -9.59 -0.09
CA GLU A 17 0.08 -9.51 -0.56
C GLU A 17 1.07 -10.02 0.52
N ARG A 18 0.56 -10.65 1.58
CA ARG A 18 1.32 -11.11 2.75
C ARG A 18 2.54 -11.97 2.41
N GLU A 19 2.45 -12.92 1.47
CA GLU A 19 3.59 -13.79 1.13
C GLU A 19 4.75 -13.01 0.50
N VAL A 20 4.42 -12.06 -0.39
CA VAL A 20 5.41 -11.14 -0.99
C VAL A 20 6.03 -10.27 0.09
N SER A 21 5.24 -9.86 1.07
CA SER A 21 5.66 -9.08 2.23
C SER A 21 6.65 -9.85 3.10
N LEU A 22 6.34 -11.11 3.43
CA LEU A 22 7.23 -12.01 4.18
C LEU A 22 8.56 -12.23 3.46
N GLU A 23 8.54 -12.46 2.14
CA GLU A 23 9.75 -12.62 1.35
C GLU A 23 10.60 -11.34 1.33
N SER A 24 9.98 -10.19 1.06
CA SER A 24 10.64 -8.88 1.08
C SER A 24 11.28 -8.59 2.44
N GLY A 25 10.53 -8.84 3.52
CA GLY A 25 10.98 -8.66 4.90
C GLY A 25 12.20 -9.51 5.26
N ARG A 26 12.19 -10.80 4.89
CA ARG A 26 13.35 -11.69 5.10
C ARG A 26 14.59 -11.19 4.36
N ASN A 27 14.44 -10.79 3.10
CA ASN A 27 15.55 -10.31 2.28
C ASN A 27 16.14 -9.01 2.85
N VAL A 28 15.30 -8.06 3.24
CA VAL A 28 15.74 -6.79 3.86
C VAL A 28 16.42 -7.05 5.20
N LEU A 29 15.82 -7.86 6.08
CA LEU A 29 16.40 -8.20 7.38
C LEU A 29 17.78 -8.85 7.21
N GLN A 30 17.89 -9.84 6.33
CA GLN A 30 19.16 -10.50 6.06
C GLN A 30 20.22 -9.51 5.56
N ALA A 31 19.87 -8.61 4.63
CA ALA A 31 20.79 -7.61 4.10
C ALA A 31 21.28 -6.65 5.19
N LEU A 32 20.39 -6.15 6.06
CA LEU A 32 20.78 -5.27 7.17
C LEU A 32 21.72 -5.97 8.16
N LEU A 33 21.43 -7.23 8.50
CA LEU A 33 22.28 -8.03 9.38
C LEU A 33 23.66 -8.31 8.75
N GLN A 34 23.73 -8.58 7.44
CA GLN A 34 24.99 -8.77 6.72
C GLN A 34 25.85 -7.50 6.67
N LEU A 35 25.23 -6.33 6.73
CA LEU A 35 25.92 -5.04 6.86
C LEU A 35 26.38 -4.74 8.29
N GLY A 36 26.12 -5.63 9.26
CA GLY A 36 26.47 -5.45 10.66
C GLY A 36 25.57 -4.47 11.42
N LEU A 37 24.37 -4.18 10.89
CA LEU A 37 23.38 -3.33 11.56
C LEU A 37 22.59 -4.13 12.59
N ASP A 38 22.25 -3.50 13.72
CA ASP A 38 21.30 -4.09 14.68
C ASP A 38 19.88 -3.99 14.12
N ALA A 39 19.35 -5.12 13.67
CA ALA A 39 18.04 -5.21 13.03
C ALA A 39 17.22 -6.37 13.59
N VAL A 40 15.91 -6.17 13.69
CA VAL A 40 14.94 -7.18 14.15
C VAL A 40 13.75 -7.24 13.20
N GLY A 41 13.34 -8.45 12.83
CA GLY A 41 12.15 -8.66 12.01
C GLY A 41 10.87 -8.63 12.84
N ILE A 42 9.83 -7.97 12.33
CA ILE A 42 8.49 -7.96 12.92
C ILE A 42 7.49 -8.35 11.85
N ASP A 43 6.88 -9.53 12.02
CA ASP A 43 5.67 -9.89 11.30
C ASP A 43 4.49 -9.11 11.91
N VAL A 44 3.96 -8.18 11.14
CA VAL A 44 3.02 -7.17 11.60
C VAL A 44 1.69 -7.80 11.98
N GLU A 45 1.35 -7.69 13.27
CA GLU A 45 0.03 -7.99 13.80
C GLU A 45 -0.70 -6.67 14.07
N VAL A 46 -1.71 -6.33 13.25
CA VAL A 46 -2.40 -5.02 13.27
C VAL A 46 -2.79 -4.55 14.68
N HIS A 47 -3.31 -5.45 15.51
CA HIS A 47 -3.79 -5.14 16.85
C HIS A 47 -2.70 -5.11 17.93
N ARG A 48 -1.48 -5.57 17.61
CA ARG A 48 -0.34 -5.65 18.54
C ARG A 48 0.84 -4.80 18.10
N ILE A 49 0.77 -4.15 16.95
CA ILE A 49 1.91 -3.44 16.35
C ILE A 49 2.58 -2.45 17.32
N GLY A 50 1.82 -1.72 18.12
CA GLY A 50 2.39 -0.83 19.14
C GLY A 50 3.20 -1.58 20.21
N ALA A 51 2.68 -2.72 20.68
CA ALA A 51 3.40 -3.58 21.63
C ALA A 51 4.61 -4.27 20.99
N GLN A 52 4.51 -4.70 19.72
CA GLN A 52 5.61 -5.29 18.96
C GLN A 52 6.75 -4.28 18.79
N LEU A 53 6.43 -3.04 18.39
CA LEU A 53 7.39 -1.95 18.24
C LEU A 53 8.05 -1.62 19.58
N HIS A 54 7.26 -1.47 20.65
CA HIS A 54 7.80 -1.22 21.99
C HIS A 54 8.75 -2.33 22.46
N ALA A 55 8.35 -3.60 22.35
CA ALA A 55 9.15 -4.75 22.77
C ALA A 55 10.44 -4.92 21.94
N SER A 56 10.44 -4.46 20.68
CA SER A 56 11.62 -4.55 19.81
C SER A 56 12.78 -3.65 20.25
N GLY A 57 12.48 -2.56 20.97
CA GLY A 57 13.45 -1.51 21.31
C GLY A 57 14.01 -0.77 20.08
N ALA A 58 13.35 -0.87 18.92
CA ALA A 58 13.81 -0.22 17.70
C ALA A 58 13.64 1.31 17.76
N GLY A 59 14.67 2.03 17.33
CA GLY A 59 14.64 3.48 17.19
C GLY A 59 14.28 3.95 15.78
N MET A 60 14.12 3.03 14.82
CA MET A 60 13.57 3.30 13.50
C MET A 60 12.91 2.07 12.89
N ALA A 61 12.04 2.26 11.90
CA ALA A 61 11.39 1.18 11.16
C ALA A 61 11.75 1.19 9.67
N PHE A 62 12.08 0.03 9.14
CA PHE A 62 12.14 -0.22 7.71
C PHE A 62 10.81 -0.88 7.30
N ASN A 63 9.91 -0.12 6.67
CA ASN A 63 8.60 -0.63 6.26
C ASN A 63 8.66 -1.32 4.90
N VAL A 64 8.41 -2.63 4.87
CA VAL A 64 8.18 -3.43 3.65
C VAL A 64 6.89 -4.25 3.75
N THR A 65 5.93 -3.75 4.53
CA THR A 65 4.59 -4.36 4.64
C THR A 65 3.77 -3.98 3.41
N HIS A 66 3.50 -4.95 2.53
CA HIS A 66 2.75 -4.69 1.28
C HIS A 66 1.23 -4.65 1.48
N GLY A 67 0.55 -3.87 0.64
CA GLY A 67 -0.89 -3.77 0.55
C GLY A 67 -1.55 -2.93 1.65
N SER A 68 -2.84 -3.18 1.86
CA SER A 68 -3.63 -2.54 2.91
C SER A 68 -2.94 -2.60 4.26
N PHE A 69 -3.12 -1.57 5.09
CA PHE A 69 -2.40 -1.30 6.34
C PHE A 69 -0.95 -0.84 6.18
N GLY A 70 -0.16 -1.46 5.31
CA GLY A 70 1.26 -1.15 5.15
C GLY A 70 1.57 0.01 4.20
N GLU A 71 0.76 0.17 3.15
CA GLU A 71 0.98 1.14 2.07
C GLU A 71 -0.09 2.25 2.00
N ASP A 72 -1.10 2.22 2.87
CA ASP A 72 -2.25 3.12 2.85
C ASP A 72 -2.20 4.24 3.90
N GLY A 73 -1.08 4.37 4.61
CA GLY A 73 -0.85 5.38 5.64
C GLY A 73 -1.19 4.95 7.06
N VAL A 74 -1.82 3.78 7.27
CA VAL A 74 -2.24 3.34 8.61
C VAL A 74 -1.04 2.96 9.48
N LEU A 75 -0.13 2.12 8.98
CA LEU A 75 1.09 1.76 9.70
C LEU A 75 2.00 2.97 9.93
N GLN A 76 2.10 3.85 8.93
CA GLN A 76 2.82 5.12 9.02
C GLN A 76 2.28 5.98 10.17
N GLY A 77 0.95 6.10 10.30
CA GLY A 77 0.33 6.85 11.38
C GLY A 77 0.63 6.24 12.76
N CYS A 78 0.69 4.92 12.86
CA CYS A 78 1.09 4.23 14.08
C CYS A 78 2.56 4.51 14.47
N LEU A 79 3.46 4.60 13.48
CA LEU A 79 4.86 4.92 13.67
C LEU A 79 5.05 6.39 14.07
N GLU A 80 4.36 7.32 13.39
CA GLU A 80 4.37 8.76 13.72
C GLU A 80 3.84 9.02 15.14
N ALA A 81 2.74 8.36 15.53
CA ALA A 81 2.18 8.50 16.87
C ALA A 81 3.13 8.03 17.98
N GLN A 82 4.06 7.13 17.68
CA GLN A 82 5.09 6.64 18.60
C GLN A 82 6.44 7.37 18.45
N GLY A 83 6.53 8.34 17.54
CA GLY A 83 7.78 9.05 17.27
C GLY A 83 8.88 8.19 16.64
N ILE A 84 8.51 7.07 16.00
CA ILE A 84 9.46 6.17 15.35
C ILE A 84 9.66 6.62 13.89
N PRO A 85 10.86 7.10 13.49
CA PRO A 85 11.14 7.41 12.10
C PRO A 85 11.10 6.15 11.24
N TYR A 86 10.70 6.28 9.98
CA TYR A 86 10.54 5.14 9.09
C TYR A 86 10.91 5.43 7.63
N THR A 87 11.16 4.37 6.87
CA THR A 87 11.44 4.45 5.43
C THR A 87 10.18 4.68 4.60
N GLY A 88 10.32 5.38 3.47
CA GLY A 88 9.26 5.54 2.48
C GLY A 88 8.45 6.84 2.65
N SER A 89 7.19 6.79 2.22
CA SER A 89 6.31 7.95 2.16
C SER A 89 5.57 8.20 3.47
N ALA A 90 5.38 9.48 3.82
CA ALA A 90 4.57 9.90 4.97
C ALA A 90 3.08 9.54 4.81
N VAL A 91 2.31 9.64 5.91
CA VAL A 91 0.88 9.23 5.98
C VAL A 91 0.04 9.76 4.81
N LEU A 92 0.09 11.08 4.55
CA LEU A 92 -0.74 11.69 3.50
C LEU A 92 -0.37 11.17 2.11
N ALA A 93 0.93 11.07 1.83
CA ALA A 93 1.42 10.59 0.54
C ALA A 93 1.00 9.13 0.31
N ALA A 94 1.20 8.25 1.30
CA ALA A 94 0.80 6.84 1.26
C ALA A 94 -0.73 6.68 1.05
N ALA A 95 -1.53 7.43 1.82
CA ALA A 95 -2.99 7.38 1.73
C ALA A 95 -3.53 7.85 0.37
N LEU A 96 -2.91 8.88 -0.21
CA LEU A 96 -3.26 9.39 -1.53
C LEU A 96 -2.83 8.42 -2.64
N SER A 97 -1.60 7.90 -2.59
CA SER A 97 -1.06 7.00 -3.61
C SER A 97 -1.81 5.67 -3.68
N MET A 98 -2.29 5.16 -2.53
CA MET A 98 -3.06 3.92 -2.49
C MET A 98 -4.49 4.09 -3.04
N ASP A 99 -5.00 5.33 -3.12
CA ASP A 99 -6.30 5.64 -3.69
C ASP A 99 -6.19 6.19 -5.12
N LYS A 100 -6.41 5.30 -6.10
CA LYS A 100 -6.23 5.64 -7.52
C LYS A 100 -7.12 6.80 -7.98
N TRP A 101 -8.35 6.89 -7.48
CA TRP A 101 -9.26 7.97 -7.83
C TRP A 101 -8.77 9.31 -7.29
N ARG A 102 -8.42 9.37 -6.00
CA ARG A 102 -7.89 10.59 -5.38
C ARG A 102 -6.57 11.02 -6.01
N SER A 103 -5.67 10.06 -6.28
CA SER A 103 -4.43 10.31 -7.03
C SER A 103 -4.70 10.93 -8.40
N LYS A 104 -5.64 10.37 -9.18
CA LYS A 104 -5.99 10.92 -10.50
C LYS A 104 -6.56 12.34 -10.42
N GLN A 105 -7.38 12.62 -9.41
CA GLN A 105 -7.93 13.97 -9.22
C GLN A 105 -6.83 14.99 -8.90
N LEU A 106 -5.88 14.63 -8.03
CA LEU A 106 -4.75 15.50 -7.71
C LEU A 106 -3.86 15.73 -8.94
N TRP A 107 -3.51 14.66 -9.66
CA TRP A 107 -2.73 14.77 -10.89
C TRP A 107 -3.39 15.66 -11.93
N ARG A 108 -4.71 15.50 -12.14
CA ARG A 108 -5.46 16.36 -13.07
C ARG A 108 -5.45 17.83 -12.63
N ALA A 109 -5.60 18.09 -11.33
CA ALA A 109 -5.55 19.45 -10.79
C ALA A 109 -4.18 20.12 -11.01
N GLU A 110 -3.10 19.33 -10.95
CA GLU A 110 -1.73 19.77 -11.23
C GLU A 110 -1.37 19.75 -12.73
N GLY A 111 -2.32 19.50 -13.63
CA GLY A 111 -2.09 19.48 -15.07
C GLY A 111 -1.33 18.24 -15.58
N LEU A 112 -1.19 17.20 -14.76
CA LEU A 112 -0.58 15.93 -15.18
C LEU A 112 -1.59 15.07 -15.96
N PRO A 113 -1.14 14.42 -17.05
CA PRO A 113 -2.02 13.58 -17.85
C PRO A 113 -2.45 12.34 -17.06
N VAL A 114 -3.75 12.12 -16.99
CA VAL A 114 -4.37 10.92 -16.43
C VAL A 114 -5.36 10.35 -17.44
N PRO A 115 -5.50 9.02 -17.55
CA PRO A 115 -6.54 8.45 -18.39
C PRO A 115 -7.92 8.85 -17.86
N GLU A 116 -8.89 9.06 -18.74
CA GLU A 116 -10.27 9.28 -18.31
C GLU A 116 -10.82 8.07 -17.54
N GLY A 117 -11.86 8.28 -16.74
CA GLY A 117 -12.45 7.20 -15.97
C GLY A 117 -13.55 7.64 -15.02
N VAL A 118 -14.33 6.66 -14.58
CA VAL A 118 -15.46 6.85 -13.67
C VAL A 118 -15.20 6.08 -12.38
N LEU A 119 -15.53 6.67 -11.24
CA LEU A 119 -15.52 5.97 -9.95
C LEU A 119 -16.87 5.28 -9.73
N LEU A 120 -16.83 3.96 -9.65
CA LEU A 120 -17.98 3.14 -9.27
C LEU A 120 -17.99 2.92 -7.75
N ARG A 121 -19.19 2.86 -7.17
CA ARG A 121 -19.40 2.54 -5.75
C ARG A 121 -20.32 1.34 -5.64
N ARG A 122 -20.08 0.50 -4.63
CA ARG A 122 -20.98 -0.61 -4.31
C ARG A 122 -22.41 -0.08 -4.07
N ALA A 123 -23.40 -0.82 -4.56
CA ALA A 123 -24.83 -0.49 -4.50
C ALA A 123 -25.27 0.78 -5.28
N ALA A 124 -24.40 1.43 -6.05
CA ALA A 124 -24.80 2.47 -6.99
C ALA A 124 -25.16 1.86 -8.35
N ALA A 125 -26.07 2.51 -9.08
CA ALA A 125 -26.34 2.15 -10.47
C ALA A 125 -25.06 2.31 -11.31
N VAL A 126 -24.75 1.29 -12.12
CA VAL A 126 -23.62 1.33 -13.05
C VAL A 126 -24.07 2.10 -14.29
N PRO A 127 -23.40 3.23 -14.64
CA PRO A 127 -23.73 3.96 -15.86
C PRO A 127 -23.31 3.17 -17.10
N ASP A 128 -23.71 3.62 -18.29
CA ASP A 128 -23.25 3.02 -19.55
C ASP A 128 -21.75 3.32 -19.78
N LEU A 129 -20.90 2.44 -19.28
CA LEU A 129 -19.45 2.57 -19.36
C LEU A 129 -18.94 2.52 -20.81
N CYS A 130 -19.61 1.78 -21.68
CA CYS A 130 -19.24 1.69 -23.09
C CYS A 130 -19.49 3.03 -23.80
N ALA A 131 -20.61 3.68 -23.52
CA ALA A 131 -20.91 5.01 -24.04
C ALA A 131 -19.94 6.09 -23.51
N ILE A 132 -19.52 5.98 -22.24
CA ILE A 132 -18.65 7.00 -21.60
C ILE A 132 -17.18 6.85 -22.00
N LEU A 133 -16.66 5.62 -22.00
CA LEU A 133 -15.21 5.37 -22.12
C LEU A 133 -14.80 4.79 -23.49
N GLY A 134 -15.74 4.24 -24.26
CA GLY A 134 -15.42 3.42 -25.42
C GLY A 134 -14.72 2.11 -25.05
N LEU A 135 -14.60 1.20 -26.02
CA LEU A 135 -13.88 -0.07 -25.85
C LEU A 135 -12.50 -0.02 -26.53
N PRO A 136 -11.48 -0.70 -25.97
CA PRO A 136 -11.48 -1.41 -24.68
C PRO A 136 -11.21 -0.47 -23.50
N PHE A 137 -11.68 -0.82 -22.31
CA PHE A 137 -11.33 -0.13 -21.06
C PHE A 137 -10.93 -1.11 -19.95
N TYR A 138 -10.47 -0.59 -18.82
CA TYR A 138 -10.08 -1.39 -17.65
C TYR A 138 -10.98 -1.07 -16.45
N ILE A 139 -11.46 -2.12 -15.79
CA ILE A 139 -12.06 -2.04 -14.45
C ILE A 139 -11.00 -2.50 -13.45
N LYS A 140 -10.88 -1.79 -12.33
CA LYS A 140 -9.91 -2.13 -11.27
C LYS A 140 -10.38 -1.63 -9.90
N PRO A 141 -10.03 -2.31 -8.80
CA PRO A 141 -10.26 -1.80 -7.46
C PRO A 141 -9.54 -0.48 -7.25
N ASN A 142 -10.25 0.46 -6.61
CA ASN A 142 -9.71 1.79 -6.34
C ASN A 142 -8.51 1.74 -5.38
N ARG A 143 -8.59 0.86 -4.35
CA ARG A 143 -7.63 0.73 -3.24
C ARG A 143 -7.11 -0.72 -3.14
N ALA A 144 -6.25 -1.10 -4.07
CA ALA A 144 -5.59 -2.42 -4.08
C ALA A 144 -4.27 -2.34 -4.87
N GLY A 145 -3.26 -3.09 -4.41
CA GLY A 145 -1.97 -3.26 -5.09
C GLY A 145 -1.96 -4.42 -6.09
N SER A 146 -0.76 -4.71 -6.60
CA SER A 146 -0.41 -5.94 -7.35
C SER A 146 -1.34 -6.36 -8.50
N SER A 147 -1.99 -5.40 -9.16
CA SER A 147 -2.98 -5.64 -10.23
C SER A 147 -4.12 -6.61 -9.85
N LEU A 148 -4.34 -6.82 -8.56
CA LEU A 148 -5.40 -7.68 -8.06
C LEU A 148 -6.76 -7.07 -8.43
N GLY A 149 -7.60 -7.87 -9.09
CA GLY A 149 -8.92 -7.45 -9.55
C GLY A 149 -8.93 -6.53 -10.78
N VAL A 150 -7.81 -6.39 -11.50
CA VAL A 150 -7.80 -5.63 -12.77
C VAL A 150 -8.35 -6.50 -13.91
N SER A 151 -9.41 -6.03 -14.56
CA SER A 151 -10.03 -6.70 -15.71
C SER A 151 -10.06 -5.78 -16.92
N LYS A 152 -9.66 -6.32 -18.08
CA LYS A 152 -9.78 -5.64 -19.38
C LYS A 152 -11.11 -5.98 -20.01
N ILE A 153 -11.91 -4.98 -20.31
CA ILE A 153 -13.23 -5.10 -20.91
C ILE A 153 -13.09 -4.90 -22.41
N LYS A 154 -13.49 -5.92 -23.19
CA LYS A 154 -13.45 -5.90 -24.66
C LYS A 154 -14.84 -5.85 -25.28
N ALA A 155 -15.86 -6.31 -24.55
CA ALA A 155 -17.26 -6.24 -24.93
C ALA A 155 -18.14 -5.86 -23.71
N ALA A 156 -19.32 -5.31 -23.98
CA ALA A 156 -20.27 -4.90 -22.94
C ALA A 156 -20.67 -6.06 -22.01
N GLY A 157 -20.74 -7.28 -22.53
CA GLY A 157 -21.07 -8.49 -21.77
C GLY A 157 -20.03 -8.84 -20.68
N ASP A 158 -18.80 -8.36 -20.80
CA ASP A 158 -17.73 -8.67 -19.85
C ASP A 158 -17.82 -7.85 -18.55
N ILE A 159 -18.65 -6.79 -18.54
CA ILE A 159 -18.70 -5.80 -17.45
C ILE A 159 -19.21 -6.44 -16.15
N ALA A 160 -20.29 -7.21 -16.23
CA ALA A 160 -20.93 -7.78 -15.03
C ALA A 160 -20.02 -8.75 -14.27
N ALA A 161 -19.15 -9.48 -14.98
CA ALA A 161 -18.20 -10.41 -14.37
C ALA A 161 -16.97 -9.71 -13.76
N ALA A 162 -16.75 -8.44 -14.09
CA ALA A 162 -15.59 -7.65 -13.65
C ALA A 162 -15.89 -6.68 -12.50
N LEU A 163 -17.15 -6.56 -12.06
CA LEU A 163 -17.60 -5.74 -10.94
C LEU A 163 -17.70 -6.56 -9.65
#